data_AF-A0A7V2NK98-F1
#
_entry.id   AF-A0A7V2NK98-F1
#
_cell.length_a   1.000
_cell.length_b   1.000
_cell.length_c   1.000
_cell.angle_alpha   90.00
_cell.angle_beta   90.00
_cell.angle_gamma   90.00
#
_symmetry.space_group_name_H-M   'P 1'
#
loop_
_entity.id
_entity.type
_entity.pdbx_description
1 polymer ?
#
loop_
_entity_poly.entity_id
_entity_poly.type
_entity_poly.pdbx_seq_one_letter_code
_entity_poly.pdbx_strand_id
1 'polypeptide(L)'
;MMVFNKPETVDEFLDIIDQVVFEIDDIMMCAEDEDGEDSRLSGMMHIYEVLATEIKALHNDVTKGRHNFADGADLAFMPLVEKARSFIPFTDLLDILNRAHKAGFRN
;
A
#
# COMPACT_ATOMS: atom_id res chain seq x y z
N MET A 1 -13.29 -13.45 5.45
CA MET A 1 -12.33 -13.19 4.36
C MET A 1 -13.01 -12.22 3.41
N MET A 2 -12.64 -10.93 3.43
CA MET A 2 -13.03 -10.04 2.34
C MET A 2 -12.22 -10.46 1.11
N VAL A 3 -12.90 -10.86 0.04
CA VAL A 3 -12.23 -11.22 -1.21
C VAL A 3 -12.07 -9.92 -1.98
N PHE A 4 -10.85 -9.36 -1.96
CA PHE A 4 -10.52 -8.24 -2.83
C PHE A 4 -10.29 -8.77 -4.23
N ASN A 5 -11.25 -8.46 -5.12
CA ASN A 5 -11.09 -8.77 -6.53
C ASN A 5 -10.06 -7.84 -7.16
N LYS A 6 -9.47 -8.28 -8.28
CA LYS A 6 -8.63 -7.42 -9.11
C LYS A 6 -9.45 -6.18 -9.50
N PRO A 7 -8.96 -4.94 -9.27
CA PRO A 7 -9.68 -3.75 -9.68
C PRO A 7 -9.76 -3.70 -11.21
N GLU A 8 -10.96 -3.42 -11.72
CA GLU A 8 -11.29 -3.27 -13.14
C GLU A 8 -11.36 -1.80 -13.56
N THR A 9 -11.31 -0.87 -12.61
CA THR A 9 -11.36 0.57 -12.87
C THR A 9 -10.36 1.35 -12.01
N VAL A 10 -10.11 2.61 -12.41
CA VAL A 10 -9.27 3.55 -11.65
C VAL A 10 -9.88 3.85 -10.28
N ASP A 11 -11.22 3.98 -10.21
CA ASP A 11 -11.92 4.22 -8.94
C ASP A 11 -11.74 3.05 -7.97
N GLU A 12 -11.90 1.80 -8.43
CA GLU A 12 -11.65 0.62 -7.58
C GLU A 12 -10.18 0.50 -7.15
N PHE A 13 -9.25 0.99 -7.96
CA PHE A 13 -7.84 1.07 -7.58
C PHE A 13 -7.60 2.11 -6.48
N LEU A 14 -8.27 3.27 -6.57
CA LEU A 14 -8.24 4.28 -5.52
C LEU A 14 -8.87 3.76 -4.22
N ASP A 15 -9.98 3.02 -4.30
CA ASP A 15 -10.60 2.39 -3.12
C ASP A 15 -9.63 1.45 -2.38
N ILE A 16 -8.86 0.63 -3.12
CA ILE A 16 -7.84 -0.23 -2.50
C ILE A 16 -6.72 0.60 -1.90
N ILE A 17 -6.28 1.69 -2.56
CA ILE A 17 -5.28 2.59 -1.99
C ILE A 17 -5.77 3.18 -0.66
N ASP A 18 -7.00 3.70 -0.62
CA ASP A 18 -7.58 4.29 0.58
C ASP A 18 -7.69 3.28 1.70
N GLN A 19 -8.05 2.03 1.39
CA GLN A 19 -8.05 0.95 2.37
C GLN A 19 -6.64 0.69 2.91
N VAL A 20 -5.61 0.64 2.07
CA VAL A 20 -4.23 0.43 2.55
C VAL A 20 -3.78 1.59 3.45
N VAL A 21 -4.14 2.83 3.11
CA VAL A 21 -3.86 3.99 3.97
C VAL A 21 -4.54 3.83 5.33
N PHE A 22 -5.80 3.40 5.36
CA PHE A 22 -6.52 3.13 6.60
C PHE A 22 -5.83 2.06 7.45
N GLU A 23 -5.43 0.93 6.86
CA GLU A 23 -4.73 -0.15 7.57
C GLU A 23 -3.38 0.31 8.15
N ILE A 24 -2.65 1.17 7.42
CA ILE A 24 -1.39 1.74 7.93
C ILE A 24 -1.65 2.67 9.10
N ASP A 25 -2.64 3.57 8.98
CA ASP A 25 -2.99 4.51 10.04
C ASP A 25 -3.50 3.79 11.29
N ASP A 26 -4.27 2.70 11.15
CA ASP A 26 -4.74 1.85 12.26
C ASP A 26 -3.57 1.18 13.00
N ILE A 27 -2.61 0.60 12.28
CA ILE A 27 -1.41 -0.01 12.87
C ILE A 27 -0.54 1.03 13.58
N MET A 28 -0.34 2.21 12.98
CA MET A 28 0.45 3.27 13.60
C MET A 28 -0.22 3.76 14.88
N MET A 29 -1.54 3.92 14.90
CA MET A 29 -2.29 4.31 16.09
C MET A 29 -2.18 3.26 17.20
N CYS A 30 -2.28 1.96 16.86
CA CYS A 30 -2.05 0.90 17.84
C CYS A 30 -0.61 0.88 18.38
N ALA A 31 0.39 1.19 17.55
CA ALA A 31 1.79 1.23 17.95
C ALA A 31 2.13 2.45 18.84
N GLU A 32 1.47 3.58 18.61
CA GLU A 32 1.60 4.79 19.44
C GLU A 32 1.01 4.59 20.84
N ASP A 33 -0.08 3.83 20.96
CA ASP A 33 -0.75 3.55 22.25
C ASP A 33 0.01 2.53 23.14
N GLU A 34 0.94 1.73 22.59
CA GLU A 34 1.67 0.67 23.33
C GLU A 34 2.95 1.13 24.07
N ASP A 35 3.17 2.44 24.25
CA ASP A 35 4.24 3.01 25.12
C ASP A 35 5.66 2.46 24.81
N GLY A 36 6.11 2.66 23.58
CA GLY A 36 7.40 3.30 23.26
C GLY A 36 8.76 2.71 23.70
N GLU A 37 8.87 1.54 24.32
CA GLU A 37 10.19 1.01 24.77
C GLU A 37 10.81 -0.09 23.90
N ASP A 38 10.15 -0.59 22.86
CA ASP A 38 10.72 -1.64 22.02
C ASP A 38 11.35 -1.07 20.73
N SER A 39 12.68 -1.10 20.65
CA SER A 39 13.48 -0.69 19.48
C SER A 39 13.04 -1.36 18.16
N ARG A 40 12.39 -2.54 18.23
CA ARG A 40 11.79 -3.20 17.06
C ARG A 40 10.56 -2.47 16.54
N LEU A 41 9.74 -1.92 17.44
CA LEU A 41 8.54 -1.16 17.10
C LEU A 41 8.93 0.11 16.33
N SER A 42 9.95 0.83 16.82
CA SER A 42 10.46 2.06 16.18
C SER A 42 10.98 1.82 14.75
N GLY A 43 11.70 0.72 14.50
CA GLY A 43 12.14 0.36 13.15
C GLY A 43 10.99 0.01 12.20
N MET A 44 9.91 -0.57 12.73
CA MET A 44 8.70 -0.86 11.96
C MET A 44 7.89 0.40 11.65
N MET A 45 7.75 1.32 12.60
CA MET A 45 7.07 2.60 12.39
C MET A 45 7.66 3.37 11.21
N HIS A 46 9.00 3.43 11.11
CA HIS A 46 9.65 4.08 9.97
C HIS A 46 9.29 3.45 8.61
N ILE A 47 9.13 2.12 8.55
CA ILE A 47 8.70 1.43 7.32
C ILE A 47 7.26 1.82 6.97
N TYR A 48 6.37 1.87 7.96
CA TYR A 48 4.97 2.26 7.76
C TYR A 48 4.83 3.73 7.34
N GLU A 49 5.62 4.64 7.90
CA GLU A 49 5.67 6.06 7.50
C GLU A 49 6.11 6.24 6.03
N VAL A 50 7.16 5.53 5.63
CA VAL A 50 7.66 5.55 4.24
C VAL A 50 6.59 4.96 3.32
N LEU A 51 6.00 3.82 3.69
CA LEU A 51 4.95 3.17 2.90
C LEU A 51 3.71 4.08 2.75
N ALA A 52 3.25 4.72 3.82
CA ALA A 52 2.14 5.67 3.79
C ALA A 52 2.44 6.85 2.87
N THR A 53 3.68 7.36 2.89
CA THR A 53 4.09 8.47 2.02
C THR A 53 4.06 8.07 0.55
N GLU A 54 4.63 6.92 0.19
CA GLU A 54 4.64 6.40 -1.18
C GLU A 54 3.23 6.10 -1.70
N ILE A 55 2.37 5.53 -0.85
CA ILE A 55 0.98 5.21 -1.22
C ILE A 55 0.13 6.48 -1.38
N LYS A 56 0.30 7.48 -0.50
CA LYS A 56 -0.34 8.79 -0.65
C LYS A 56 0.13 9.53 -1.90
N ALA A 57 1.41 9.38 -2.27
CA ALA A 57 1.95 9.91 -3.52
C ALA A 57 1.31 9.22 -4.73
N LEU A 58 1.22 7.88 -4.72
CA LEU A 58 0.53 7.09 -5.74
C LEU A 58 -0.93 7.52 -5.88
N HIS A 59 -1.68 7.61 -4.77
CA HIS A 59 -3.06 8.09 -4.76
C HIS A 59 -3.19 9.42 -5.50
N ASN A 60 -2.38 10.41 -5.12
CA ASN A 60 -2.40 11.74 -5.70
C ASN A 60 -2.02 11.74 -7.20
N ASP A 61 -1.11 10.88 -7.63
CA ASP A 61 -0.75 10.75 -9.04
C ASP A 61 -1.86 10.10 -9.86
N VAL A 62 -2.55 9.10 -9.30
CA VAL A 62 -3.73 8.47 -9.91
C VAL A 62 -4.88 9.47 -10.00
N THR A 63 -5.21 10.18 -8.92
CA THR A 63 -6.28 11.20 -8.90
C THR A 63 -6.03 12.32 -9.91
N LYS A 64 -4.77 12.69 -10.12
CA LYS A 64 -4.38 13.73 -11.10
C LYS A 64 -4.26 13.21 -12.53
N GLY A 65 -4.48 11.91 -12.76
CA GLY A 65 -4.29 11.27 -14.07
C GLY A 65 -2.84 11.30 -14.55
N ARG A 66 -1.88 11.43 -13.63
CA ARG A 66 -0.42 11.40 -13.92
C ARG A 66 0.18 10.01 -13.80
N HIS A 67 -0.54 9.08 -13.16
CA HIS A 67 -0.11 7.70 -13.03
C HIS A 67 -0.30 6.93 -14.34
N ASN A 68 0.75 6.24 -14.78
CA ASN A 68 0.68 5.38 -15.96
C ASN A 68 0.43 3.93 -15.53
N PHE A 69 -0.64 3.34 -16.04
CA PHE A 69 -0.96 1.93 -15.84
C PHE A 69 -0.43 1.10 -17.01
N ALA A 70 -0.24 -0.21 -16.79
CA ALA A 70 0.25 -1.16 -17.78
C ALA A 70 1.65 -0.85 -18.33
N ASP A 71 2.56 -0.34 -17.49
CA ASP A 71 3.96 -0.12 -17.84
C ASP A 71 4.84 -1.39 -17.69
N GLY A 72 4.27 -2.46 -17.10
CA GLY A 72 4.94 -3.72 -16.83
C GLY A 72 5.95 -3.66 -15.68
N ALA A 73 6.13 -2.50 -15.04
CA ALA A 73 7.03 -2.31 -13.92
C ALA A 73 6.31 -2.53 -12.57
N ASP A 74 7.07 -2.92 -11.56
CA ASP A 74 6.54 -2.95 -10.20
C ASP A 74 6.45 -1.54 -9.63
N LEU A 75 5.47 -1.30 -8.74
CA LEU A 75 5.38 -0.03 -8.01
C LEU A 75 6.68 0.21 -7.22
N ALA A 76 7.09 1.48 -7.13
CA ALA A 76 8.38 1.88 -6.54
C ALA A 76 8.59 1.39 -5.10
N PHE A 77 7.50 1.23 -4.34
CA PHE A 77 7.53 0.74 -2.97
C PHE A 77 7.57 -0.80 -2.85
N MET A 78 7.36 -1.58 -3.91
CA MET A 78 7.36 -3.05 -3.83
C MET A 78 8.64 -3.66 -3.25
N PRO A 79 9.86 -3.17 -3.57
CA PRO A 79 11.08 -3.66 -2.92
C PRO A 79 11.12 -3.44 -1.41
N LEU A 80 10.45 -2.41 -0.90
CA LEU A 80 10.29 -2.18 0.55
C LEU A 80 9.31 -3.20 1.14
N VAL A 81 8.18 -3.41 0.46
CA VAL A 81 7.15 -4.37 0.86
C VAL A 81 7.72 -5.78 0.93
N GLU A 82 8.51 -6.22 -0.05
CA GLU A 82 9.14 -7.56 -0.03
C GLU A 82 10.05 -7.76 1.19
N LYS A 83 10.81 -6.74 1.56
CA LYS A 83 11.70 -6.79 2.74
C LYS A 83 10.92 -6.83 4.06
N ALA A 84 9.77 -6.17 4.09
CA ALA A 84 8.92 -6.07 5.27
C ALA A 84 7.70 -7.00 5.23
N ARG A 85 7.63 -7.93 4.25
CA ARG A 85 6.45 -8.74 3.96
C ARG A 85 5.98 -9.57 5.16
N SER A 86 6.90 -10.06 5.99
CA SER A 86 6.58 -10.82 7.20
C SER A 86 5.94 -9.98 8.32
N PHE A 87 6.04 -8.66 8.22
CA PHE A 87 5.59 -7.71 9.24
C PHE A 87 4.34 -6.92 8.83
N ILE A 88 4.00 -6.93 7.54
CA ILE A 88 2.85 -6.20 6.98
C ILE A 88 1.66 -7.16 6.89
N PRO A 89 0.57 -6.95 7.64
CA PRO A 89 -0.57 -7.87 7.63
C PRO A 89 -1.46 -7.76 6.38
N PHE A 90 -1.30 -6.69 5.58
CA PHE A 90 -2.10 -6.38 4.39
C PHE A 90 -1.31 -6.48 3.07
N THR A 91 -0.28 -7.33 3.01
CA THR A 91 0.54 -7.50 1.78
C THR A 91 -0.27 -7.91 0.57
N ASP A 92 -1.39 -8.61 0.78
CA ASP A 92 -2.30 -9.01 -0.30
C ASP A 92 -2.87 -7.81 -1.04
N LEU A 93 -3.20 -6.71 -0.34
CA LEU A 93 -3.70 -5.48 -0.96
C LEU A 93 -2.62 -4.82 -1.83
N LEU A 94 -1.39 -4.78 -1.34
CA LEU A 94 -0.24 -4.24 -2.05
C LEU A 94 0.08 -5.06 -3.31
N ASP A 95 -0.03 -6.40 -3.21
CA ASP A 95 0.14 -7.29 -4.35
C ASP A 95 -0.98 -7.10 -5.39
N ILE A 96 -2.23 -6.86 -4.96
CA ILE A 96 -3.35 -6.54 -5.87
C ILE A 96 -3.09 -5.22 -6.59
N LEU A 97 -2.69 -4.16 -5.87
CA LEU A 97 -2.31 -2.87 -6.45
C LEU A 97 -1.20 -3.04 -7.48
N ASN A 98 -0.14 -3.77 -7.12
CA ASN A 98 0.98 -3.98 -8.03
C ASN A 98 0.56 -4.75 -9.30
N ARG A 99 -0.27 -5.79 -9.16
CA ARG A 99 -0.79 -6.53 -10.32
C ARG A 99 -1.69 -5.66 -11.20
N ALA A 100 -2.54 -4.85 -10.61
CA ALA A 100 -3.41 -3.94 -11.34
C ALA A 100 -2.62 -2.84 -12.05
N HIS A 101 -1.58 -2.30 -11.41
CA HIS A 101 -0.64 -1.37 -12.02
C HIS A 101 0.06 -2.01 -13.23
N LYS A 102 0.63 -3.21 -13.06
CA LYS A 102 1.37 -3.93 -14.12
C LYS A 102 0.52 -4.34 -15.30
N ALA A 103 -0.67 -4.86 -15.05
CA ALA A 103 -1.56 -5.37 -16.09
C ALA A 103 -2.46 -4.27 -16.69
N GLY A 104 -2.67 -3.18 -15.97
CA GLY A 104 -3.72 -2.22 -16.23
C GLY A 104 -5.14 -2.77 -16.04
N PHE A 105 -6.12 -1.93 -16.34
CA PHE A 105 -7.55 -2.16 -16.12
C PHE A 105 -8.28 -2.85 -17.27
N ARG A 106 -7.57 -3.60 -18.12
CA ARG A 106 -8.20 -4.27 -19.27
C ARG A 106 -8.47 -5.75 -18.98
N ASN A 107 -9.75 -6.08 -19.18
CA ASN A 107 -10.38 -7.40 -19.31
C ASN A 107 -9.67 -8.26 -20.37
#